data_AF-A0ABD0NHE6-F1
#
_entry.id   AF-A0ABD0NHE6-F1
#
_cell.length_a   1.000
_cell.length_b   1.000
_cell.length_c   1.000
_cell.angle_alpha   90.00
_cell.angle_beta   90.00
_cell.angle_gamma   90.00
#
_symmetry.space_group_name_H-M   'P 1'
#
loop_
_entity.id
_entity.type
_entity.pdbx_description
1 polymer ?
#
loop_
_entity_poly.entity_id
_entity_poly.type
_entity_poly.pdbx_seq_one_letter_code
_entity_poly.pdbx_strand_id
1 'polypeptide(L)' 'MEKALLHMDNGYKIPNLRGRGLVCKTYLPSYTAFRGFGGPQGLTIIESVLHEVAAKCGLPAHR' A
#
# COMPACT_ATOMS: atom_id res chain seq x y z
N MET A 1 -6.51 -6.77 7.14
CA MET A 1 -5.15 -6.22 7.29
C MET A 1 -4.11 -7.06 6.58
N GLU A 2 -4.08 -8.37 6.80
CA GLU A 2 -3.09 -9.28 6.20
C GLU A 2 -2.95 -9.11 4.68
N LYS A 3 -4.08 -9.08 3.95
CA LYS A 3 -4.06 -8.89 2.50
C LYS A 3 -3.40 -7.58 2.06
N ALA A 4 -3.54 -6.50 2.82
CA ALA A 4 -2.90 -5.22 2.50
C ALA A 4 -1.37 -5.32 2.61
N LEU A 5 -0.85 -6.04 3.61
CA LEU A 5 0.58 -6.27 3.78
C LEU A 5 1.13 -7.25 2.74
N LEU A 6 0.40 -8.31 2.42
CA LEU A 6 0.80 -9.31 1.43
C LEU A 6 0.83 -8.80 -0.01
N HIS A 7 0.21 -7.63 -0.28
CA HIS A 7 0.18 -7.01 -1.60
C HIS A 7 0.81 -5.60 -1.58
N MET A 8 1.55 -5.25 -0.52
CA MET A 8 2.11 -3.90 -0.37
C MET A 8 3.27 -3.61 -1.34
N ASP A 9 3.80 -4.62 -1.98
CA ASP A 9 4.84 -4.57 -3.01
C ASP A 9 4.28 -4.39 -4.43
N ASN A 10 2.97 -4.59 -4.63
CA ASN A 10 2.32 -4.56 -5.93
C ASN A 10 3.07 -5.41 -6.98
N GLY A 11 3.59 -4.78 -8.03
CA GLY A 11 4.39 -5.43 -9.08
C GLY A 11 5.89 -5.17 -8.97
N TYR A 12 6.38 -4.66 -7.83
CA TYR A 12 7.74 -4.16 -7.68
C TYR A 12 8.59 -5.04 -6.79
N LYS A 13 9.77 -5.43 -7.28
CA LYS A 13 10.75 -6.17 -6.48
C LYS A 13 11.54 -5.21 -5.59
N ILE A 14 11.20 -5.16 -4.31
CA ILE A 14 11.91 -4.36 -3.30
C ILE A 14 12.75 -5.32 -2.44
N PRO A 15 14.08 -5.36 -2.60
CA PRO A 15 14.93 -6.38 -1.97
C PRO A 15 14.92 -6.31 -0.43
N ASN A 16 14.71 -5.12 0.13
CA ASN A 16 14.63 -4.89 1.56
C ASN A 16 13.29 -4.22 1.88
N LEU A 17 12.26 -5.02 2.17
CA LEU A 17 10.90 -4.54 2.45
C LEU A 17 10.44 -5.03 3.83
N ARG A 18 9.89 -4.13 4.63
CA ARG A 18 9.29 -4.46 5.94
C ARG A 18 7.93 -3.81 6.09
N GLY A 19 6.88 -4.63 6.04
CA GLY A 19 5.51 -4.22 6.37
C GLY A 19 5.18 -4.45 7.83
N ARG A 20 4.45 -3.52 8.44
CA ARG A 20 3.77 -3.73 9.73
C ARG A 20 2.36 -3.21 9.64
N GLY A 21 1.45 -3.91 10.27
CA GLY A 21 0.04 -3.53 10.33
C GLY A 21 -0.51 -3.63 11.74
N LEU A 22 -1.31 -2.64 12.12
CA LEU A 22 -2.19 -2.67 13.27
C LEU A 22 -3.64 -2.37 12.86
N VAL A 23 -4.60 -3.15 13.37
CA VAL A 23 -6.02 -2.83 13.27
C VAL A 23 -6.43 -1.99 14.48
N CYS A 24 -6.80 -0.73 14.25
CA CYS A 24 -7.17 0.18 15.33
C CYS A 24 -8.62 -0.04 15.76
N LYS A 25 -8.84 -0.37 17.03
CA LYS A 25 -10.17 -0.35 17.65
C LYS A 25 -10.61 1.10 17.84
N THR A 26 -11.80 1.44 17.34
CA THR A 26 -12.41 2.77 17.47
C THR A 26 -13.87 2.65 17.89
N TYR A 27 -14.50 3.76 18.27
CA TYR A 27 -15.94 3.81 18.62
C TYR A 27 -16.83 4.12 17.40
N LEU A 28 -16.44 3.61 16.23
CA LEU A 28 -17.23 3.71 15.00
C LEU A 28 -17.89 2.36 14.70
N PRO A 29 -18.94 2.33 13.84
CA PRO A 29 -19.48 1.07 13.34
C PRO A 29 -18.38 0.20 12.72
N SER A 30 -18.43 -1.10 12.96
CA SER A 30 -17.43 -2.05 12.47
C SER A 30 -17.38 -2.06 10.94
N TYR A 31 -16.23 -1.66 10.39
CA TYR A 31 -15.96 -1.83 8.97
C TYR A 31 -15.79 -3.32 8.63
N THR A 32 -16.34 -3.73 7.51
CA THR A 32 -16.23 -5.10 6.98
C THR A 32 -15.55 -5.10 5.61
N ALA A 33 -15.50 -6.26 4.96
CA ALA A 33 -14.96 -6.42 3.63
C ALA A 33 -15.60 -5.45 2.62
N PHE A 34 -14.75 -4.93 1.75
CA PHE A 34 -15.15 -4.26 0.51
C PHE A 34 -14.36 -4.88 -0.64
N ARG A 35 -14.76 -4.61 -1.89
CA ARG A 35 -14.09 -5.12 -3.10
C ARG A 35 -12.57 -4.93 -3.00
N GLY A 36 -11.83 -6.03 -3.08
CA GLY A 36 -10.36 -6.05 -2.96
C GLY A 36 -9.82 -6.42 -1.58
N PHE A 37 -10.63 -6.38 -0.51
CA PHE A 37 -10.30 -6.91 0.83
C PHE A 37 -9.00 -6.35 1.45
N GLY A 38 -8.73 -5.06 1.31
CA GLY A 38 -7.48 -4.46 1.84
C GLY A 38 -6.36 -4.34 0.81
N GLY A 39 -6.42 -5.09 -0.30
CA GLY A 39 -5.43 -5.02 -1.38
C GLY A 39 -5.31 -3.61 -1.97
N PRO A 40 -6.41 -2.97 -2.42
CA PRO A 40 -6.36 -1.61 -2.98
C PRO A 40 -5.71 -0.58 -2.05
N GLN A 41 -5.95 -0.70 -0.74
CA GLN A 41 -5.33 0.18 0.26
C GLN A 41 -3.81 0.00 0.33
N GLY A 42 -3.31 -1.24 0.26
CA GLY A 42 -1.87 -1.51 0.21
C GLY A 42 -1.21 -1.02 -1.09
N LEU A 43 -1.87 -1.28 -2.24
CA LEU A 43 -1.40 -0.84 -3.55
C LEU A 43 -1.29 0.69 -3.65
N THR A 44 -2.30 1.41 -3.14
CA THR A 44 -2.30 2.88 -3.20
C THR A 44 -1.09 3.48 -2.47
N ILE A 45 -0.65 2.88 -1.36
CA ILE A 45 0.49 3.35 -0.60
C ILE A 45 1.79 3.23 -1.41
N ILE A 46 2.05 2.07 -2.02
CA ILE A 46 3.30 1.86 -2.77
C ILE A 46 3.35 2.69 -4.06
N GLU A 47 2.24 2.87 -4.76
CA GLU A 47 2.16 3.76 -5.93
C GLU A 47 2.48 5.21 -5.55
N SER A 48 1.96 5.68 -4.40
CA SER A 48 2.28 7.02 -3.90
C SER A 48 3.77 7.17 -3.60
N VAL A 49 4.39 6.16 -2.98
CA VAL A 49 5.84 6.16 -2.68
C VAL A 49 6.66 6.23 -3.98
N LEU A 50 6.32 5.42 -4.98
CA LEU A 50 7.03 5.42 -6.26
C LEU A 50 6.86 6.72 -7.04
N HIS A 51 5.67 7.32 -6.99
CA HIS A 51 5.42 8.64 -7.56
C HIS A 51 6.32 9.71 -6.93
N GLU A 52 6.43 9.73 -5.60
CA GLU A 52 7.32 10.66 -4.88
C GLU A 52 8.80 10.42 -5.20
N VAL A 53 9.23 9.16 -5.30
CA VAL A 53 10.60 8.80 -5.68
C VAL A 53 10.91 9.30 -7.09
N ALA A 54 10.01 9.09 -8.06
CA ALA A 54 10.17 9.57 -9.42
C ALA A 54 10.31 11.10 -9.46
N ALA A 55 9.44 11.83 -8.75
CA ALA A 55 9.49 13.29 -8.66
C ALA A 55 10.80 13.79 -8.05
N LYS A 56 11.29 13.17 -6.96
CA LYS A 56 12.55 13.55 -6.31
C LYS A 56 13.78 13.25 -7.17
N CYS A 57 13.72 12.22 -8.01
CA CYS A 57 14.80 11.87 -8.93
C CYS A 57 14.73 12.66 -10.25
N GLY A 58 13.70 13.48 -10.48
CA GLY A 58 13.49 14.16 -11.76
C GLY A 58 13.20 13.20 -12.92
N LEU A 59 12.65 12.02 -12.61
CA LEU A 59 12.32 10.99 -13.59
C LEU A 59 10.81 10.98 -13.86
N PRO A 60 10.38 10.62 -15.09
CA PRO A 60 8.96 10.44 -15.36
C PRO A 60 8.41 9.24 -14.56
N ALA A 61 7.22 9.41 -13.99
CA ALA A 61 6.59 8.37 -13.14
C ALA A 61 6.11 7.15 -13.93
N HIS A 62 5.94 7.29 -15.24
CA HIS A 62 5.64 6.21 -16.17
C HIS A 62 6.51 6.39 -17.42
N ARG A 63 6.73 5.31 -18.16
CA ARG A 63 7.29 5.41 -19.53
C ARG A 63 6.24 5.94 -20.49
#